data_AF-A0ABD3WXH4-F1
#
_entry.id   AF-A0ABD3WXH4-F1
#
_cell.length_a   1.000
_cell.length_b   1.000
_cell.length_c   1.000
_cell.angle_alpha   90.00
_cell.angle_beta   90.00
_cell.angle_gamma   90.00
#
_symmetry.space_group_name_H-M   'P 1'
#
loop_
_entity.id
_entity.type
_entity.pdbx_description
1 polymer ?
#
loop_
_entity_poly.entity_id
_entity_poly.type
_entity_poly.pdbx_seq_one_letter_code
_entity_poly.pdbx_strand_id
1 'polypeptide(L)'
;MSKKTLQSLVSLDHVCTSKDKIVVRLKTNSKQKQVVLAQHSNYSSRHNLTFLINNHKNFNPPATDIQPYFYLGFLPTSTANLSKTIQGYRANDKDFEFQNCNGHANSYIVFYTENQNIDPTSNQSPFMMGWINNAYYVTAEQYLPDDYFMQFEMHMGGCGGLMRSLNSGSYTTLAVGCII
;
A
#
# COMPACT_ATOMS: atom_id res chain seq x y z
N MET A 1 -20.18 -9.45 -4.64
CA MET A 1 -19.73 -8.07 -4.42
C MET A 1 -20.87 -7.24 -3.84
N SER A 2 -20.70 -6.61 -2.66
CA SER A 2 -21.76 -5.82 -2.03
C SER A 2 -21.90 -4.44 -2.68
N LYS A 3 -23.12 -3.90 -2.71
CA LYS A 3 -23.45 -2.57 -3.25
C LYS A 3 -22.68 -1.43 -2.54
N LYS A 4 -22.24 -1.65 -1.28
CA LYS A 4 -21.44 -0.70 -0.49
C LYS A 4 -19.98 -0.62 -0.95
N THR A 5 -19.38 -1.75 -1.33
CA THR A 5 -18.00 -1.81 -1.85
C THR A 5 -17.89 -1.05 -3.18
N LEU A 6 -18.94 -1.10 -4.01
CA LEU A 6 -19.02 -0.30 -5.24
C LEU A 6 -19.18 1.20 -4.98
N GLN A 7 -19.92 1.59 -3.94
CA GLN A 7 -20.09 3.00 -3.57
C GLN A 7 -18.83 3.61 -2.96
N SER A 8 -18.04 2.84 -2.19
CA SER A 8 -16.73 3.32 -1.73
C SER A 8 -15.74 3.47 -2.88
N LEU A 9 -15.76 2.55 -3.86
CA LEU A 9 -14.96 2.63 -5.10
C LEU A 9 -15.22 3.94 -5.88
N VAL A 10 -16.48 4.30 -6.10
CA VAL A 10 -16.88 5.53 -6.84
C VAL A 10 -16.52 6.81 -6.07
N SER A 11 -16.48 6.75 -4.74
CA SER A 11 -16.06 7.86 -3.89
C SER A 11 -14.56 8.16 -4.02
N LEU A 12 -13.72 7.14 -4.23
CA LEU A 12 -12.26 7.32 -4.32
C LEU A 12 -11.81 8.09 -5.56
N ASP A 13 -12.45 7.87 -6.70
CA ASP A 13 -12.18 8.60 -7.95
C ASP A 13 -12.45 10.12 -7.81
N HIS A 14 -13.36 10.52 -6.91
CA HIS A 14 -13.69 11.93 -6.63
C HIS A 14 -12.98 12.50 -5.39
N VAL A 15 -12.56 11.66 -4.45
CA VAL A 15 -11.89 12.08 -3.19
C VAL A 15 -10.37 12.30 -3.40
N CYS A 16 -9.78 11.71 -4.44
CA CYS A 16 -8.34 11.81 -4.72
C CYS A 16 -7.98 12.92 -5.71
N THR A 17 -8.09 14.18 -5.26
CA THR A 17 -7.59 15.35 -5.99
C THR A 17 -6.06 15.44 -5.99
N SER A 18 -5.39 14.91 -4.96
CA SER A 18 -3.92 14.75 -4.95
C SER A 18 -3.54 13.29 -5.26
N LYS A 19 -2.93 13.07 -6.43
CA LYS A 19 -2.38 11.76 -6.83
C LYS A 19 -1.02 11.46 -6.16
N ASP A 20 -0.50 12.39 -5.36
CA ASP A 20 0.88 12.33 -4.88
C ASP A 20 0.97 11.77 -3.45
N LYS A 21 -0.17 11.75 -2.74
CA LYS A 21 -0.30 11.30 -1.35
C LYS A 21 -1.56 10.48 -1.16
N ILE A 22 -1.43 9.34 -0.48
CA ILE A 22 -2.52 8.43 -0.16
C ILE A 22 -2.60 8.22 1.35
N VAL A 23 -3.74 8.47 1.97
CA VAL A 23 -3.96 8.13 3.38
C VAL A 23 -4.41 6.67 3.46
N VAL A 24 -3.73 5.89 4.30
CA VAL A 24 -4.06 4.50 4.61
C VAL A 24 -4.46 4.40 6.07
N ARG A 25 -5.66 3.85 6.32
CA ARG A 25 -6.14 3.45 7.65
C ARG A 25 -5.68 2.04 7.98
N LEU A 26 -5.09 1.87 9.16
CA LEU A 26 -4.64 0.59 9.68
C LEU A 26 -5.45 0.19 10.91
N LYS A 27 -5.82 -1.08 11.04
CA LYS A 27 -6.33 -1.65 12.29
C LYS A 27 -5.27 -2.51 12.94
N THR A 28 -4.98 -2.25 14.21
CA THR A 28 -4.09 -3.06 15.05
C THR A 28 -4.81 -3.43 16.34
N ASN A 29 -5.23 -4.68 16.48
CA ASN A 29 -6.11 -5.13 17.57
C ASN A 29 -7.38 -4.26 17.65
N SER A 30 -7.68 -3.67 18.81
CA SER A 30 -8.82 -2.78 19.05
C SER A 30 -8.54 -1.29 18.76
N LYS A 31 -7.36 -0.96 18.20
CA LYS A 31 -6.98 0.42 17.88
C LYS A 31 -6.81 0.62 16.38
N GLN A 32 -7.09 1.83 15.91
CA GLN A 32 -6.86 2.21 14.54
C GLN A 32 -5.74 3.25 14.43
N LYS A 33 -5.03 3.24 13.33
CA LYS A 33 -3.97 4.19 12.98
C LYS A 33 -4.19 4.73 11.57
N GLN A 34 -3.48 5.80 11.24
CA GLN A 34 -3.40 6.36 9.89
C GLN A 34 -1.96 6.66 9.51
N VAL A 35 -1.66 6.52 8.23
CA VAL A 35 -0.39 6.91 7.63
C VAL A 35 -0.63 7.50 6.26
N VAL A 36 0.14 8.51 5.89
CA VAL A 36 0.14 9.12 4.56
C VAL A 36 1.27 8.52 3.76
N LEU A 37 0.98 7.70 2.76
CA LEU A 37 1.97 7.23 1.81
C LEU A 37 2.20 8.29 0.74
N ALA A 38 3.45 8.49 0.34
CA ALA A 38 3.85 9.37 -0.73
C ALA A 38 5.00 8.74 -1.54
N GLN A 39 5.30 9.33 -2.69
CA GLN A 39 6.50 8.96 -3.43
C GLN A 39 7.75 9.28 -2.60
N HIS A 40 8.75 8.41 -2.70
CA HIS A 40 10.06 8.63 -2.13
C HIS A 40 10.71 9.93 -2.65
N SER A 41 11.38 10.71 -1.80
CA SER A 41 11.94 12.03 -2.16
C SER A 41 12.83 12.03 -3.42
N ASN A 42 13.70 11.03 -3.58
CA ASN A 42 14.55 10.88 -4.79
C ASN A 42 13.78 10.71 -6.12
N TYR A 43 12.48 10.42 -6.05
CA TYR A 43 11.63 10.12 -7.20
C TYR A 43 10.43 11.05 -7.34
N SER A 44 10.08 11.82 -6.30
CA SER A 44 8.86 12.64 -6.25
C SER A 44 8.81 13.76 -7.30
N SER A 45 9.93 14.17 -7.88
CA SER A 45 9.97 15.15 -8.97
C SER A 45 9.68 14.56 -10.36
N ARG A 46 9.69 13.23 -10.50
CA ARG A 46 9.57 12.52 -11.79
C ARG A 46 8.45 11.49 -11.82
N HIS A 47 8.01 11.03 -10.65
CA HIS A 47 7.01 9.99 -10.50
C HIS A 47 6.03 10.36 -9.41
N ASN A 48 4.75 10.08 -9.66
CA ASN A 48 3.70 10.21 -8.67
C ASN A 48 3.31 8.81 -8.18
N LEU A 49 2.63 8.75 -7.03
CA LEU A 49 1.94 7.53 -6.67
C LEU A 49 0.85 7.24 -7.70
N THR A 50 0.68 5.97 -8.05
CA THR A 50 -0.35 5.56 -9.00
C THR A 50 -1.32 4.63 -8.31
N PHE A 51 -2.57 5.07 -8.21
CA PHE A 51 -3.67 4.27 -7.70
C PHE A 51 -4.50 3.71 -8.86
N LEU A 52 -4.71 2.40 -8.88
CA LEU A 52 -5.47 1.70 -9.92
C LEU A 52 -6.45 0.70 -9.28
N ILE A 53 -7.53 0.40 -9.99
CA ILE A 53 -8.54 -0.58 -9.58
C ILE A 53 -8.47 -1.76 -10.56
N ASN A 54 -8.24 -2.97 -10.04
CA ASN A 54 -8.11 -4.21 -10.83
C ASN A 54 -7.14 -4.10 -12.02
N ASN A 55 -6.09 -3.30 -11.88
CA ASN A 55 -5.15 -3.00 -12.94
C ASN A 55 -3.78 -2.68 -12.35
N HIS A 56 -2.72 -2.93 -13.11
CA HIS A 56 -1.33 -2.70 -12.74
C HIS A 56 -0.52 -2.18 -13.95
N LYS A 57 -1.16 -1.48 -14.90
CA LYS A 57 -0.50 -0.96 -16.11
C LYS A 57 0.78 -0.20 -15.76
N ASN A 58 1.89 -0.57 -16.42
CA ASN A 58 3.26 -0.06 -16.22
C ASN A 58 3.96 -0.51 -14.92
N PHE A 59 3.34 -1.40 -14.14
CA PHE A 59 3.91 -2.00 -12.94
C PHE A 59 3.92 -3.53 -13.07
N ASN A 60 4.66 -4.22 -12.21
CA ASN A 60 4.61 -5.68 -12.15
C ASN A 60 3.28 -6.15 -11.55
N PRO A 61 2.75 -7.32 -11.96
CA PRO A 61 1.53 -7.85 -11.38
C PRO A 61 1.71 -8.15 -9.88
N PRO A 62 0.62 -8.14 -9.10
CA PRO A 62 0.61 -8.69 -7.75
C PRO A 62 1.14 -10.13 -7.76
N ALA A 63 1.89 -10.52 -6.73
CA ALA A 63 2.37 -11.90 -6.58
C ALA A 63 1.23 -12.87 -6.22
N THR A 64 0.08 -12.35 -5.77
CA THR A 64 -1.15 -13.12 -5.61
C THR A 64 -2.24 -12.61 -6.55
N ASP A 65 -2.75 -13.49 -7.42
CA ASP A 65 -3.80 -13.21 -8.41
C ASP A 65 -5.22 -13.30 -7.80
N ILE A 66 -5.49 -12.44 -6.83
CA ILE A 66 -6.83 -12.28 -6.23
C ILE A 66 -7.43 -10.99 -6.73
N GLN A 67 -8.64 -11.08 -7.26
CA GLN A 67 -9.46 -9.93 -7.65
C GLN A 67 -10.77 -9.94 -6.83
N PRO A 68 -11.37 -8.78 -6.55
CA PRO A 68 -10.93 -7.43 -6.91
C PRO A 68 -9.84 -6.88 -5.96
N TYR A 69 -8.98 -6.01 -6.48
CA TYR A 69 -7.94 -5.32 -5.72
C TYR A 69 -7.79 -3.85 -6.09
N PHE A 70 -7.27 -3.10 -5.11
CA PHE A 70 -6.68 -1.79 -5.30
C PHE A 70 -5.18 -1.92 -5.43
N TYR A 71 -4.59 -1.23 -6.40
CA TYR A 71 -3.15 -1.25 -6.65
C TYR A 71 -2.57 0.14 -6.40
N LEU A 72 -1.58 0.21 -5.51
CA LEU A 72 -0.80 1.41 -5.27
C LEU A 72 0.64 1.17 -5.76
N GLY A 73 0.96 1.71 -6.92
CA GLY A 73 2.30 1.66 -7.52
C GLY A 73 3.15 2.86 -7.10
N PHE A 74 4.40 2.60 -6.71
CA PHE A 74 5.38 3.65 -6.41
C PHE A 74 6.24 3.95 -7.63
N LEU A 75 7.06 2.99 -8.11
CA LEU A 75 7.90 3.17 -9.29
C LEU A 75 7.43 2.28 -10.45
N PRO A 76 7.23 2.83 -11.66
CA PRO A 76 6.91 2.01 -12.83
C PRO A 76 8.08 1.08 -13.17
N THR A 77 7.81 -0.02 -13.87
CA THR A 77 8.83 -1.03 -14.19
C THR A 77 10.04 -0.46 -14.93
N SER A 78 9.83 0.56 -15.78
CA SER A 78 10.87 1.29 -16.50
C SER A 78 11.88 2.00 -15.60
N THR A 79 11.55 2.23 -14.34
CA THR A 79 12.41 2.88 -13.33
C THR A 79 12.81 1.89 -12.24
N ALA A 80 11.87 1.04 -11.80
CA ALA A 80 12.10 0.09 -10.72
C ALA A 80 13.11 -1.01 -11.10
N ASN A 81 13.31 -1.31 -12.39
CA ASN A 81 14.18 -2.40 -12.85
C ASN A 81 15.70 -2.13 -12.72
N LEU A 82 16.10 -0.95 -12.23
CA LEU A 82 17.51 -0.58 -12.13
C LEU A 82 18.18 -1.24 -10.91
N SER A 83 19.14 -2.11 -11.16
CA SER A 83 19.94 -2.75 -10.11
C SER A 83 20.86 -1.74 -9.39
N LYS A 84 21.17 -2.03 -8.12
CA LYS A 84 21.99 -1.25 -7.19
C LYS A 84 21.48 0.17 -6.92
N THR A 85 20.23 0.47 -7.24
CA THR A 85 19.59 1.75 -6.93
C THR A 85 18.91 1.73 -5.57
N ILE A 86 18.88 2.88 -4.89
CA ILE A 86 18.10 3.08 -3.66
C ILE A 86 16.67 3.43 -4.06
N GLN A 87 15.72 2.58 -3.66
CA GLN A 87 14.30 2.72 -3.93
C GLN A 87 13.53 2.65 -2.62
N GLY A 88 12.23 2.94 -2.66
CA GLY A 88 11.42 2.87 -1.47
C GLY A 88 10.15 3.68 -1.58
N TYR A 89 9.71 4.17 -0.43
CA TYR A 89 8.50 4.97 -0.31
C TYR A 89 8.67 5.99 0.80
N ARG A 90 7.77 6.98 0.82
CA ARG A 90 7.64 7.89 1.94
C ARG A 90 6.38 7.57 2.74
N ALA A 91 6.49 7.58 4.05
CA ALA A 91 5.35 7.44 4.96
C ALA A 91 5.36 8.62 5.94
N ASN A 92 4.27 9.38 5.96
CA ASN A 92 4.16 10.72 6.52
C ASN A 92 5.31 11.60 5.99
N ASP A 93 6.30 11.90 6.83
CA ASP A 93 7.43 12.75 6.49
C ASP A 93 8.78 12.03 6.53
N LYS A 94 8.77 10.70 6.48
CA LYS A 94 9.98 9.88 6.54
C LYS A 94 10.08 8.97 5.32
N ASP A 95 11.24 9.01 4.68
CA ASP A 95 11.59 8.07 3.63
C ASP A 95 12.04 6.74 4.24
N PHE A 96 11.55 5.66 3.65
CA PHE A 96 11.94 4.30 3.95
C PHE A 96 12.56 3.72 2.69
N GLU A 97 13.79 3.23 2.82
CA GLU A 97 14.65 2.89 1.70
C GLU A 97 15.11 1.44 1.75
N PHE A 98 15.34 0.89 0.57
CA PHE A 98 16.03 -0.38 0.36
C PHE A 98 16.89 -0.27 -0.90
N GLN A 99 17.89 -1.14 -1.02
CA GLN A 99 18.64 -1.28 -2.26
C GLN A 99 18.01 -2.34 -3.17
N ASN A 100 17.69 -1.98 -4.42
CA ASN A 100 17.30 -2.98 -5.41
C ASN A 100 18.55 -3.74 -5.90
N CYS A 101 18.93 -4.81 -5.22
CA CYS A 101 20.18 -5.51 -5.45
C CYS A 101 20.25 -6.35 -6.74
N ASN A 102 19.11 -6.65 -7.39
CA ASN A 102 19.06 -7.54 -8.56
C ASN A 102 18.23 -6.99 -9.74
N GLY A 103 17.69 -5.77 -9.65
CA GLY A 103 16.91 -5.15 -10.72
C GLY A 103 15.49 -5.69 -10.87
N HIS A 104 14.96 -6.46 -9.89
CA HIS A 104 13.56 -6.87 -9.93
C HIS A 104 12.66 -5.66 -9.76
N ALA A 105 11.70 -5.47 -10.66
CA ALA A 105 10.95 -4.22 -10.80
C ALA A 105 9.69 -4.12 -9.92
N ASN A 106 9.67 -4.78 -8.75
CA ASN A 106 8.53 -4.72 -7.83
C ASN A 106 8.59 -3.43 -7.02
N SER A 107 7.49 -2.68 -6.99
CA SER A 107 7.40 -1.40 -6.28
C SER A 107 5.94 -1.03 -6.03
N TYR A 108 5.26 -1.79 -5.16
CA TYR A 108 3.82 -1.62 -4.94
C TYR A 108 3.32 -2.09 -3.57
N ILE A 109 2.09 -1.65 -3.26
CA ILE A 109 1.18 -2.27 -2.29
C ILE A 109 -0.14 -2.55 -2.99
N VAL A 110 -0.72 -3.72 -2.76
CA VAL A 110 -2.01 -4.16 -3.27
C VAL A 110 -2.93 -4.43 -2.10
N PHE A 111 -4.20 -4.04 -2.20
CA PHE A 111 -5.22 -4.27 -1.19
C PHE A 111 -6.36 -5.09 -1.77
N TYR A 112 -6.65 -6.24 -1.17
CA TYR A 112 -7.61 -7.20 -1.68
C TYR A 112 -8.98 -7.00 -1.02
N THR A 113 -9.99 -6.77 -1.85
CA THR A 113 -11.36 -6.48 -1.38
C THR A 113 -12.13 -7.71 -0.90
N GLU A 114 -11.63 -8.90 -1.21
CA GLU A 114 -12.15 -10.16 -0.69
C GLU A 114 -11.23 -10.70 0.40
N ASN A 115 -11.81 -11.10 1.53
CA ASN A 115 -11.12 -11.85 2.57
C ASN A 115 -10.85 -13.26 2.06
N GLN A 116 -9.73 -13.43 1.39
CA GLN A 116 -9.19 -14.71 0.99
C GLN A 116 -8.07 -15.08 1.95
N ASN A 117 -7.81 -16.37 2.17
CA ASN A 117 -6.67 -16.79 2.99
C ASN A 117 -5.37 -16.58 2.22
N ILE A 118 -4.91 -15.33 2.13
CA ILE A 118 -3.60 -15.02 1.56
C ILE A 118 -2.55 -15.63 2.48
N ASP A 119 -1.68 -16.48 1.91
CA ASP A 119 -0.59 -17.08 2.67
C ASP A 119 0.32 -15.97 3.22
N PRO A 120 0.42 -15.84 4.54
CA PRO A 120 1.22 -14.78 5.12
C PRO A 120 2.69 -15.03 4.82
N THR A 121 3.43 -13.96 4.52
CA THR A 121 4.89 -14.01 4.44
C THR A 121 5.49 -13.43 5.71
N SER A 122 6.64 -13.98 6.12
CA SER A 122 7.32 -13.61 7.36
C SER A 122 8.27 -12.41 7.24
N ASN A 123 8.33 -11.74 6.08
CA ASN A 123 9.25 -10.62 5.88
C ASN A 123 8.72 -9.34 6.54
N GLN A 124 9.00 -9.20 7.84
CA GLN A 124 8.70 -8.04 8.66
C GLN A 124 9.95 -7.17 8.88
N SER A 125 10.77 -6.99 7.84
CA SER A 125 11.97 -6.15 7.94
C SER A 125 11.60 -4.73 8.39
N PRO A 126 12.53 -3.97 9.01
CA PRO A 126 12.28 -2.58 9.40
C PRO A 126 11.78 -1.70 8.24
N PHE A 127 12.23 -1.99 7.01
CA PHE A 127 11.77 -1.32 5.80
C PHE A 127 10.31 -1.70 5.46
N MET A 128 9.97 -3.00 5.43
CA MET A 128 8.61 -3.46 5.06
C MET A 128 7.56 -2.99 6.07
N MET A 129 7.91 -2.98 7.36
CA MET A 129 7.03 -2.51 8.45
C MET A 129 7.06 -0.99 8.66
N GLY A 130 7.90 -0.26 7.91
CA GLY A 130 8.18 1.16 8.14
C GLY A 130 6.94 2.04 8.19
N TRP A 131 6.07 1.95 7.19
CA TRP A 131 4.80 2.68 7.12
C TRP A 131 3.83 2.36 8.27
N ILE A 132 3.75 1.09 8.69
CA ILE A 132 2.91 0.66 9.82
C ILE A 132 3.44 1.25 11.13
N ASN A 133 4.76 1.19 11.31
CA ASN A 133 5.42 1.68 12.52
C ASN A 133 5.43 3.21 12.60
N ASN A 134 5.41 3.90 11.46
CA ASN A 134 5.35 5.36 11.39
C ASN A 134 3.91 5.91 11.43
N ALA A 135 2.89 5.06 11.53
CA ALA A 135 1.49 5.47 11.56
C ALA A 135 1.06 6.07 12.91
N TYR A 136 0.19 7.06 12.89
CA TYR A 136 -0.36 7.72 14.08
C TYR A 136 -1.69 7.11 14.51
N TYR A 137 -1.94 7.00 15.81
CA TYR A 137 -3.26 6.61 16.31
C TYR A 137 -4.33 7.63 15.92
N VAL A 138 -5.53 7.12 15.70
CA VAL A 138 -6.71 7.93 15.39
C VAL A 138 -7.65 7.88 16.60
N THR A 139 -8.53 8.87 16.76
CA THR A 139 -9.44 8.88 17.91
C THR A 139 -10.61 7.94 17.69
N ALA A 140 -11.27 7.49 18.77
CA ALA A 140 -12.35 6.50 18.69
C ALA A 140 -13.54 6.98 17.84
N GLU A 141 -13.78 8.28 17.80
CA GLU A 141 -14.83 8.92 17.00
C GLU A 141 -14.54 8.83 15.49
N GLN A 142 -13.28 8.59 15.11
CA GLN A 142 -12.83 8.44 13.73
C GLN A 142 -12.69 6.98 13.31
N TYR A 143 -13.06 6.03 14.18
CA TYR A 143 -12.92 4.61 13.88
C TYR A 143 -13.87 4.20 12.76
N LEU A 144 -13.30 3.49 11.79
CA LEU A 144 -14.07 2.87 10.73
C LEU A 144 -14.60 1.49 11.17
N PRO A 145 -15.76 1.06 10.66
CA PRO A 145 -16.23 -0.31 10.85
C PRO A 145 -15.27 -1.35 10.28
N ASP A 146 -15.32 -2.57 10.82
CA ASP A 146 -14.43 -3.67 10.46
C ASP A 146 -14.46 -4.03 8.97
N ASP A 147 -15.64 -3.94 8.34
CA ASP A 147 -15.87 -4.27 6.92
C ASP A 147 -15.14 -3.34 5.93
N TYR A 148 -14.57 -2.22 6.39
CA TYR A 148 -13.75 -1.37 5.52
C TYR A 148 -12.35 -1.94 5.30
N PHE A 149 -11.85 -2.69 6.27
CA PHE A 149 -10.47 -3.10 6.29
C PHE A 149 -10.22 -4.32 5.40
N MET A 150 -9.13 -4.26 4.63
CA MET A 150 -8.75 -5.27 3.65
C MET A 150 -7.42 -5.95 3.98
N GLN A 151 -7.20 -7.12 3.41
CA GLN A 151 -5.87 -7.74 3.38
C GLN A 151 -4.97 -7.03 2.35
N PHE A 152 -3.66 -7.14 2.52
CA PHE A 152 -2.71 -6.50 1.61
C PHE A 152 -1.51 -7.39 1.27
N GLU A 153 -0.90 -7.08 0.14
CA GLU A 153 0.42 -7.52 -0.27
C GLU A 153 1.28 -6.29 -0.56
N MET A 154 2.49 -6.24 -0.02
CA MET A 154 3.51 -5.25 -0.35
C MET A 154 4.70 -5.99 -0.98
N HIS A 155 5.13 -5.57 -2.16
CA HIS A 155 6.24 -6.20 -2.85
C HIS A 155 7.21 -5.15 -3.39
N MET A 156 8.44 -5.25 -2.91
CA MET A 156 9.54 -4.37 -3.24
C MET A 156 10.69 -5.20 -3.81
N GLY A 157 11.26 -4.72 -4.91
CA GLY A 157 12.27 -5.42 -5.71
C GLY A 157 13.56 -5.75 -4.94
N GLY A 158 14.43 -6.57 -5.53
CA GLY A 158 15.73 -6.89 -4.98
C GLY A 158 15.70 -7.24 -3.49
N CYS A 159 16.35 -6.40 -2.69
CA CYS A 159 16.51 -6.62 -1.26
C CYS A 159 15.41 -5.94 -0.43
N GLY A 160 14.32 -5.47 -1.06
CA GLY A 160 13.18 -4.85 -0.40
C GLY A 160 12.26 -5.87 0.28
N GLY A 161 11.78 -6.86 -0.48
CA GLY A 161 11.06 -8.01 0.06
C GLY A 161 9.57 -8.08 -0.29
N LEU A 162 8.91 -9.11 0.22
CA LEU A 162 7.48 -9.40 0.01
C LEU A 162 6.81 -9.62 1.37
N MET A 163 5.83 -8.79 1.70
CA MET A 163 5.05 -8.85 2.94
C MET A 163 3.56 -9.00 2.62
N ARG A 164 2.89 -9.95 3.26
CA ARG A 164 1.43 -10.11 3.19
C ARG A 164 0.83 -10.03 4.58
N SER A 165 -0.37 -9.46 4.68
CA SER A 165 -1.11 -9.37 5.94
C SER A 165 -1.39 -10.77 6.54
N LEU A 166 -1.32 -10.88 7.86
CA LEU A 166 -1.63 -12.11 8.60
C LEU A 166 -3.16 -12.27 8.76
N ASN A 167 -3.67 -13.50 8.56
CA ASN A 167 -5.09 -13.86 8.77
C ASN A 167 -5.61 -13.63 10.21
N SER A 168 -4.74 -13.37 11.20
CA SER A 168 -5.08 -13.42 12.63
C SER A 168 -5.52 -12.09 13.28
N GLY A 169 -6.06 -11.14 12.50
CA GLY A 169 -6.72 -9.95 13.08
C GLY A 169 -5.79 -8.82 13.57
N SER A 170 -4.47 -8.93 13.30
CA SER A 170 -3.50 -7.92 13.75
C SER A 170 -3.34 -6.74 12.78
N TYR A 171 -3.62 -6.93 11.48
CA TYR A 171 -3.49 -5.89 10.45
C TYR A 171 -4.49 -6.12 9.32
N THR A 172 -5.67 -5.54 9.47
CA THR A 172 -6.66 -5.42 8.39
C THR A 172 -6.59 -3.94 8.00
N THR A 173 -6.21 -3.59 6.77
CA THR A 173 -5.90 -2.19 6.43
C THR A 173 -6.47 -1.79 5.08
N LEU A 174 -7.62 -1.12 5.07
CA LEU A 174 -7.86 0.01 4.19
C LEU A 174 -9.06 0.85 4.66
N ALA A 175 -8.90 2.15 4.61
CA ALA A 175 -9.79 3.01 3.84
C ALA A 175 -8.85 3.99 3.16
N VAL A 176 -8.96 4.10 1.84
CA VAL A 176 -8.20 5.09 1.10
C VAL A 176 -8.92 6.41 1.32
N GLY A 177 -8.21 7.39 1.84
CA GLY A 177 -8.62 8.78 1.77
C GLY A 177 -7.49 9.54 1.12
N CYS A 178 -7.79 10.58 0.36
CA CYS A 178 -6.78 11.51 -0.12
C CYS A 178 -6.89 12.79 0.69
N ILE A 179 -5.75 13.44 0.96
CA ILE A 179 -5.72 14.73 1.66
C ILE A 179 -6.16 15.78 0.63
N ILE A 180 -7.21 16.53 0.97
CA ILE A 180 -7.71 17.70 0.23
C ILE A 180 -6.88 18.92 0.63
#